data_AF-A0A7X0RHX8-F1
#
_entry.id   AF-A0A7X0RHX8-F1
#
_cell.length_a   1.000
_cell.length_b   1.000
_cell.length_c   1.000
_cell.angle_alpha   90.00
_cell.angle_beta   90.00
_cell.angle_gamma   90.00
#
_symmetry.space_group_name_H-M   'P 1'
#
loop_
_entity.id
_entity.type
_entity.pdbx_description
1 polymer ?
#
loop_
_entity_poly.entity_id
_entity_poly.type
_entity_poly.pdbx_seq_one_letter_code
_entity_poly.pdbx_strand_id
1 'polypeptide(L)'
;MLASHDAVLRPNLTGQVVVHTGPVLPDFRRDSGHRIGVDIRLGKTEAQSTDELVQRYAYIASQPEGQVAKVREALADMAYAAAVRAAVIGLLPVLVWLLVGRRRRRELLVRSRSPGGLVAAATVALLVIGVWEPWTDEEDTVEEQRPWTSLATFLGPEVRLPDEVQGIEVRGDVTTQQTRRLVESAIATYDKSKQFYATAARQAANLGLRVPEPGDTVVTLVSDRHDNIGMDAVARAIGDAGGATATFDAGDDTSSGKSWEAFSLDSVTAAFDDLDRWGVAGNHDNGTFVRRYLADRGWRMLDGEAVDGPGGSTLLGVDDPRASGLGAWREETGLSFEEVGSRLSDVACDSDERVATILVHDANLAREALARGCADLVVGGHLHVQVGPTRVVGSNGEAGYSYTTGTTGGAAYAIAVGSKPKREAEVTLITYRDGRPVGLQPVTLQTNGVFEVGDYVPLHLAGDAQK
;
A
#
# COMPACT_ATOMS: atom_id res chain seq x y z
N MET A 1 -7.15 -4.02 -10.80
CA MET A 1 -6.57 -2.79 -11.38
C MET A 1 -5.05 -2.91 -11.34
N LEU A 2 -4.37 -2.68 -12.46
CA LEU A 2 -2.92 -2.71 -12.60
C LEU A 2 -2.47 -1.45 -13.35
N ALA A 3 -1.42 -0.79 -12.87
CA ALA A 3 -0.84 0.40 -13.48
C ALA A 3 -1.84 1.53 -13.78
N SER A 4 -2.84 1.74 -12.91
CA SER A 4 -3.96 2.69 -13.10
C SER A 4 -4.99 2.32 -14.19
N HIS A 5 -4.97 1.07 -14.66
CA HIS A 5 -5.93 0.53 -15.61
C HIS A 5 -6.70 -0.63 -14.99
N ASP A 6 -7.94 -0.84 -15.46
CA ASP A 6 -8.54 -2.18 -15.42
C ASP A 6 -7.57 -3.15 -16.09
N ALA A 7 -7.42 -4.34 -15.55
CA ALA A 7 -6.47 -5.30 -16.10
C ALA A 7 -7.09 -6.69 -16.12
N VAL A 8 -6.90 -7.37 -17.24
CA VAL A 8 -7.26 -8.77 -17.39
C VAL A 8 -5.98 -9.57 -17.41
N LEU A 9 -5.84 -10.49 -16.44
CA LEU A 9 -4.71 -11.40 -16.35
C LEU A 9 -5.14 -12.78 -16.88
N ARG A 10 -4.37 -13.34 -17.81
CA ARG A 10 -4.57 -14.66 -18.39
C ARG A 10 -3.30 -15.50 -18.21
N PRO A 11 -3.26 -16.41 -17.23
CA PRO A 11 -2.16 -17.35 -17.11
C PRO A 11 -2.08 -18.24 -18.36
N ASN A 12 -0.86 -18.52 -18.83
CA ASN A 12 -0.63 -19.35 -20.02
C ASN A 12 0.60 -20.24 -19.83
N LEU A 13 0.90 -21.09 -20.83
CA LEU A 13 2.05 -22.01 -20.81
C LEU A 13 3.20 -21.57 -21.72
N THR A 14 3.21 -20.30 -22.12
CA THR A 14 4.25 -19.78 -23.03
C THR A 14 5.58 -19.56 -22.32
N GLY A 15 5.56 -19.52 -20.98
CA GLY A 15 6.70 -19.10 -20.17
C GLY A 15 7.04 -17.61 -20.29
N GLN A 16 6.20 -16.81 -20.94
CA GLN A 16 6.41 -15.38 -21.14
C GLN A 16 5.42 -14.57 -20.28
N VAL A 17 5.91 -13.50 -19.68
CA VAL A 17 5.09 -12.43 -19.10
C VAL A 17 4.94 -11.37 -20.18
N VAL A 18 3.72 -11.15 -20.68
CA VAL A 18 3.42 -10.17 -21.73
C VAL A 18 2.47 -9.12 -21.14
N VAL A 19 2.80 -7.84 -21.31
CA VAL A 19 1.96 -6.71 -20.88
C VAL A 19 1.57 -5.92 -22.12
N HIS A 20 0.28 -5.95 -22.44
CA HIS A 20 -0.32 -5.14 -23.51
C HIS A 20 -0.81 -3.83 -22.91
N THR A 21 -0.21 -2.72 -23.35
CA THR A 21 -0.42 -1.40 -22.73
C THR A 21 -1.35 -0.50 -23.55
N GLY A 22 -1.81 -0.98 -24.71
CA GLY A 22 -2.72 -0.28 -25.59
C GLY A 22 -2.01 0.81 -26.43
N PRO A 23 -2.72 1.85 -26.89
CA PRO A 23 -2.21 2.73 -27.96
C PRO A 23 -1.18 3.77 -27.49
N VAL A 24 -0.94 3.93 -26.18
CA VAL A 24 -0.16 5.05 -25.62
C VAL A 24 1.29 4.64 -25.30
N LEU A 25 1.48 3.42 -24.83
CA LEU A 25 2.79 2.86 -24.49
C LEU A 25 3.06 1.63 -25.39
N PRO A 26 4.32 1.20 -25.55
CA PRO A 26 4.58 -0.05 -26.22
C PRO A 26 4.21 -1.24 -25.33
N ASP A 27 3.94 -2.38 -25.94
CA ASP A 27 3.85 -3.66 -25.23
C ASP A 27 5.23 -4.08 -24.74
N PHE A 28 5.25 -4.78 -23.61
CA PHE A 28 6.45 -5.33 -23.02
C PHE A 28 6.31 -6.84 -22.88
N ARG A 29 7.39 -7.58 -23.10
CA ARG A 29 7.46 -8.99 -22.71
C ARG A 29 8.78 -9.33 -22.04
N ARG A 30 8.76 -10.38 -21.23
CA ARG A 30 9.93 -10.96 -20.59
C ARG A 30 9.72 -12.45 -20.34
N ASP A 31 10.81 -13.22 -20.38
CA ASP A 31 10.82 -14.60 -19.90
C ASP A 31 10.51 -14.66 -18.40
N SER A 32 9.56 -15.52 -18.03
CA SER A 32 9.17 -15.76 -16.63
C SER A 32 10.20 -16.59 -15.85
N GLY A 33 11.13 -17.26 -16.54
CA GLY A 33 12.03 -18.26 -15.96
C GLY A 33 11.36 -19.61 -15.67
N HIS A 34 10.08 -19.76 -16.03
CA HIS A 34 9.26 -20.92 -15.73
C HIS A 34 8.41 -21.32 -16.96
N ARG A 35 7.72 -22.46 -16.87
CA ARG A 35 6.79 -22.89 -17.93
C ARG A 35 5.48 -22.10 -17.94
N ILE A 36 5.17 -21.41 -16.85
CA ILE A 36 3.93 -20.65 -16.69
C ILE A 36 4.24 -19.20 -17.04
N GLY A 37 3.58 -18.70 -18.07
CA GLY A 37 3.56 -17.28 -18.43
C GLY A 37 2.26 -16.61 -17.98
N VAL A 38 2.18 -15.31 -18.20
CA VAL A 38 0.94 -14.53 -18.00
C VAL A 38 0.82 -13.48 -19.10
N ASP A 39 -0.36 -13.41 -19.69
CA ASP A 39 -0.76 -12.32 -20.57
C ASP A 39 -1.58 -11.31 -19.76
N ILE A 40 -1.13 -10.06 -19.76
CA ILE A 40 -1.70 -8.97 -18.99
C ILE A 40 -2.18 -7.92 -19.97
N ARG A 41 -3.49 -7.74 -20.09
CA ARG A 41 -4.07 -6.72 -20.98
C ARG A 41 -4.63 -5.57 -20.16
N LEU A 42 -4.04 -4.38 -20.34
CA LEU A 42 -4.53 -3.15 -19.71
C LEU A 42 -5.76 -2.64 -20.48
N GLY A 43 -6.82 -2.34 -19.74
CA GLY A 43 -8.11 -1.88 -20.22
C GLY A 43 -8.28 -0.36 -20.04
N LYS A 44 -9.48 0.07 -19.64
CA LYS A 44 -9.77 1.49 -19.40
C LYS A 44 -8.99 2.01 -18.19
N THR A 45 -8.72 3.31 -18.17
CA THR A 45 -8.12 4.01 -17.03
C THR A 45 -9.11 5.02 -16.44
N GLU A 46 -8.95 5.31 -15.16
CA GLU A 46 -9.66 6.39 -14.46
C GLU A 46 -8.95 7.74 -14.59
N ALA A 47 -7.83 7.83 -15.33
CA ALA A 47 -7.18 9.11 -15.58
C ALA A 47 -8.10 10.03 -16.41
N GLN A 48 -8.27 11.27 -15.96
CA GLN A 48 -9.14 12.26 -16.59
C GLN A 48 -8.42 13.02 -17.71
N SER A 49 -7.08 12.90 -17.81
CA SER A 49 -6.28 13.51 -18.87
C SER A 49 -5.05 12.67 -19.23
N THR A 50 -4.51 12.91 -20.42
CA THR A 50 -3.26 12.28 -20.87
C THR A 50 -2.06 12.68 -20.02
N ASP A 51 -2.01 13.94 -19.55
CA ASP A 51 -0.93 14.41 -18.68
C ASP A 51 -0.95 13.70 -17.32
N GLU A 52 -2.14 13.53 -16.76
CA GLU A 52 -2.33 12.73 -15.54
C GLU A 52 -1.93 11.27 -15.75
N LEU A 53 -2.28 10.68 -16.90
CA LEU A 53 -1.91 9.31 -17.24
C LEU A 53 -0.38 9.14 -17.36
N VAL A 54 0.30 10.07 -18.04
CA VAL A 54 1.77 10.08 -18.18
C VAL A 54 2.45 10.24 -16.82
N GLN A 55 1.93 11.11 -15.96
CA GLN A 55 2.43 11.27 -14.60
C GLN A 55 2.27 9.98 -13.79
N ARG A 56 1.08 9.37 -13.79
CA ARG A 56 0.82 8.08 -13.13
C ARG A 56 1.77 6.99 -13.62
N TYR A 57 2.01 6.88 -14.92
CA TYR A 57 2.97 5.92 -15.47
C TYR A 57 4.41 6.18 -15.06
N ALA A 58 4.85 7.44 -15.05
CA ALA A 58 6.18 7.79 -14.54
C ALA A 58 6.32 7.41 -13.05
N TYR A 59 5.26 7.57 -12.26
CA TYR A 59 5.23 7.19 -10.85
C TYR A 59 5.30 5.68 -10.65
N ILE A 60 4.43 4.92 -11.31
CA ILE A 60 4.44 3.45 -11.27
C ILE A 60 5.79 2.90 -11.75
N ALA A 61 6.38 3.49 -12.79
CA ALA A 61 7.68 3.06 -13.30
C ALA A 61 8.81 3.30 -12.29
N SER A 62 8.69 4.30 -11.41
CA SER A 62 9.70 4.60 -10.40
C SER A 62 9.60 3.76 -9.13
N GLN A 63 8.48 3.02 -8.94
CA GLN A 63 8.21 2.13 -7.80
C GLN A 63 7.25 0.97 -8.23
N PRO A 64 7.69 0.03 -9.09
CA PRO A 64 6.84 -1.02 -9.68
C PRO A 64 6.49 -2.17 -8.73
N GLU A 65 7.12 -2.25 -7.55
CA GLU A 65 7.07 -3.41 -6.64
C GLU A 65 5.64 -3.77 -6.24
N GLY A 66 4.82 -2.79 -5.90
CA GLY A 66 3.44 -3.09 -5.50
C GLY A 66 2.54 -3.50 -6.67
N GLN A 67 2.84 -3.10 -7.91
CA GLN A 67 2.14 -3.64 -9.09
C GLN A 67 2.52 -5.10 -9.31
N VAL A 68 3.79 -5.46 -9.11
CA VAL A 68 4.25 -6.85 -9.18
C VAL A 68 3.61 -7.71 -8.10
N ALA A 69 3.49 -7.20 -6.86
CA ALA A 69 2.82 -7.90 -5.77
C ALA A 69 1.36 -8.22 -6.11
N LYS A 70 0.61 -7.24 -6.64
CA LYS A 70 -0.78 -7.43 -7.10
C LYS A 70 -0.92 -8.51 -8.17
N VAL A 71 -0.03 -8.54 -9.16
CA VAL A 71 -0.06 -9.60 -10.19
C VAL A 71 0.20 -10.97 -9.57
N ARG A 72 1.16 -11.08 -8.65
CA ARG A 72 1.49 -12.35 -7.98
C ARG A 72 0.32 -12.87 -7.13
N GLU A 73 -0.31 -12.00 -6.36
CA GLU A 73 -1.47 -12.34 -5.54
C GLU A 73 -2.63 -12.84 -6.41
N ALA A 74 -2.97 -12.11 -7.47
CA ALA A 74 -4.02 -12.51 -8.40
C ALA A 74 -3.72 -13.87 -9.07
N LEU A 75 -2.46 -14.13 -9.45
CA LEU A 75 -2.05 -15.42 -10.00
C LEU A 75 -2.14 -16.55 -8.96
N ALA A 76 -1.79 -16.29 -7.70
CA ALA A 76 -1.92 -17.26 -6.61
C ALA A 76 -3.40 -17.61 -6.35
N ASP A 77 -4.28 -16.62 -6.33
CA ASP A 77 -5.73 -16.82 -6.17
C ASP A 77 -6.32 -17.62 -7.32
N MET A 78 -5.94 -17.31 -8.56
CA MET A 78 -6.35 -18.09 -9.74
C MET A 78 -5.87 -19.54 -9.65
N ALA A 79 -4.61 -19.75 -9.24
CA ALA A 79 -4.05 -21.09 -9.06
C ALA A 79 -4.79 -21.88 -7.97
N TYR A 80 -5.10 -21.24 -6.83
CA TYR A 80 -5.87 -21.84 -5.75
C TYR A 80 -7.29 -22.21 -6.21
N ALA A 81 -8.00 -21.28 -6.87
CA ALA A 81 -9.33 -21.53 -7.40
C ALA A 81 -9.33 -22.66 -8.44
N ALA A 82 -8.32 -22.71 -9.32
CA ALA A 82 -8.15 -23.79 -10.29
C ALA A 82 -7.89 -25.14 -9.60
N ALA A 83 -7.05 -25.17 -8.56
CA ALA A 83 -6.78 -26.38 -7.78
C ALA A 83 -8.04 -26.90 -7.08
N VAL A 84 -8.84 -26.01 -6.47
CA VAL A 84 -10.13 -26.36 -5.84
C VAL A 84 -11.10 -26.91 -6.90
N ARG A 85 -11.25 -26.24 -8.05
CA ARG A 85 -12.10 -26.72 -9.15
C ARG A 85 -11.65 -28.09 -9.66
N ALA A 86 -10.35 -28.28 -9.86
CA ALA A 86 -9.79 -29.56 -10.29
C ALA A 86 -10.01 -30.67 -9.25
N ALA A 87 -9.90 -30.35 -7.95
CA ALA A 87 -10.20 -31.29 -6.87
C ALA A 87 -11.68 -31.68 -6.87
N VAL A 88 -12.60 -30.71 -7.02
CA VAL A 88 -14.04 -30.95 -7.13
C VAL A 88 -14.34 -31.83 -8.34
N ILE A 89 -13.86 -31.45 -9.54
CA ILE A 89 -14.09 -32.20 -10.79
C ILE A 89 -13.45 -33.60 -10.75
N GLY A 90 -12.27 -33.75 -10.15
CA GLY A 90 -11.57 -35.03 -10.06
C GLY A 90 -12.15 -35.97 -9.00
N LEU A 91 -12.53 -35.45 -7.84
CA LEU A 91 -13.01 -36.25 -6.71
C LEU A 91 -14.50 -36.59 -6.82
N LEU A 92 -15.35 -35.72 -7.37
CA LEU A 92 -16.79 -36.00 -7.49
C LEU A 92 -17.09 -37.31 -8.25
N PRO A 93 -16.52 -37.56 -9.44
CA PRO A 93 -16.76 -38.81 -10.16
C PRO A 93 -16.28 -40.04 -9.38
N VAL A 94 -15.15 -39.91 -8.67
CA VAL A 94 -14.61 -40.98 -7.82
C VAL A 94 -15.54 -41.24 -6.63
N LEU A 95 -16.01 -40.20 -5.94
CA LEU A 95 -16.94 -40.31 -4.83
C LEU A 95 -18.29 -40.87 -5.27
N VAL A 96 -18.85 -40.39 -6.38
CA VAL A 96 -20.07 -40.93 -6.99
C VAL A 96 -19.88 -42.41 -7.34
N TRP A 97 -18.76 -42.76 -7.99
CA TRP A 97 -18.43 -44.16 -8.28
C TRP A 97 -18.33 -44.99 -7.01
N LEU A 98 -17.70 -44.44 -5.96
CA LEU A 98 -17.60 -45.08 -4.65
C LEU A 98 -18.99 -45.36 -4.04
N LEU A 99 -19.87 -44.37 -4.06
CA LEU A 99 -21.25 -44.43 -3.53
C LEU A 99 -22.18 -45.40 -4.28
N VAL A 100 -22.00 -45.59 -5.60
CA VAL A 100 -22.81 -46.52 -6.41
C VAL A 100 -22.73 -47.98 -5.89
N GLY A 101 -21.66 -48.35 -5.19
CA GLY A 101 -21.50 -49.66 -4.56
C GLY A 101 -21.15 -50.80 -5.52
N ARG A 102 -20.50 -51.87 -5.00
CA ARG A 102 -19.90 -52.94 -5.83
C ARG A 102 -20.90 -53.70 -6.71
N ARG A 103 -22.17 -53.83 -6.29
CA ARG A 103 -23.22 -54.57 -7.01
C ARG A 103 -23.68 -53.82 -8.27
N ARG A 104 -24.09 -52.55 -8.14
CA ARG A 104 -24.52 -51.71 -9.28
C ARG A 104 -23.38 -51.40 -10.25
N ARG A 105 -22.13 -51.32 -9.79
CA ARG A 105 -20.95 -51.20 -10.70
C ARG A 105 -20.84 -52.38 -11.67
N ARG A 106 -21.06 -53.61 -11.19
CA ARG A 106 -21.04 -54.81 -12.05
C ARG A 106 -22.19 -54.79 -13.06
N GLU A 107 -23.38 -54.38 -12.63
CA GLU A 107 -24.55 -54.25 -13.53
C GLU A 107 -24.31 -53.19 -14.62
N LEU A 108 -23.73 -52.03 -14.26
CA LEU A 108 -23.37 -50.97 -15.21
C LEU A 108 -22.29 -51.41 -16.21
N LEU A 109 -21.26 -52.15 -15.76
CA LEU A 109 -20.20 -52.67 -16.63
C LEU A 109 -20.68 -53.75 -17.62
N VAL A 110 -21.70 -54.52 -17.26
CA VAL A 110 -22.32 -55.49 -18.18
C VAL A 110 -23.17 -54.74 -19.22
N ARG A 111 -23.89 -53.69 -18.81
CA ARG A 111 -24.77 -52.91 -19.68
C ARG A 111 -24.02 -51.93 -20.58
N SER A 112 -22.84 -51.46 -20.18
CA SER A 112 -21.99 -50.58 -20.99
C SER A 112 -21.46 -51.25 -22.27
N ARG A 113 -21.41 -52.59 -22.31
CA ARG A 113 -21.08 -53.37 -23.51
C ARG A 113 -22.23 -53.51 -24.52
N SER A 114 -23.41 -52.99 -24.20
CA SER A 114 -24.52 -52.91 -25.14
C SER A 114 -24.41 -51.67 -26.03
N PRO A 115 -25.02 -51.65 -27.23
CA PRO A 115 -25.01 -50.49 -28.12
C PRO A 115 -25.51 -49.20 -27.44
N GLY A 116 -26.54 -49.30 -26.59
CA GLY A 116 -27.06 -48.14 -25.84
C GLY A 116 -26.13 -47.63 -24.75
N GLY A 117 -25.29 -48.51 -24.18
CA GLY A 117 -24.25 -48.13 -23.21
C GLY A 117 -23.10 -47.34 -23.83
N LEU A 118 -22.71 -47.71 -25.06
CA LEU A 118 -21.72 -46.96 -25.84
C LEU A 118 -22.21 -45.55 -26.21
N VAL A 119 -23.49 -45.41 -26.60
CA VAL A 119 -24.08 -44.10 -26.88
C VAL A 119 -24.09 -43.22 -25.64
N ALA A 120 -24.54 -43.73 -24.49
CA ALA A 120 -24.55 -42.96 -23.24
C ALA A 120 -23.13 -42.53 -22.81
N ALA A 121 -22.14 -43.42 -22.93
CA ALA A 121 -20.75 -43.09 -22.64
C ALA A 121 -20.19 -42.02 -23.60
N ALA A 122 -20.50 -42.12 -24.90
CA ALA A 122 -20.12 -41.13 -25.89
C ALA A 122 -20.81 -39.77 -25.64
N THR A 123 -22.09 -39.75 -25.24
CA THR A 123 -22.80 -38.52 -24.88
C THR A 123 -22.19 -37.85 -23.66
N VAL A 124 -21.83 -38.62 -22.62
CA VAL A 124 -21.14 -38.06 -21.45
C VAL A 124 -19.75 -37.53 -21.82
N ALA A 125 -18.99 -38.26 -22.64
CA ALA A 125 -17.69 -37.79 -23.13
C ALA A 125 -17.82 -36.50 -23.96
N LEU A 126 -18.83 -36.42 -24.83
CA LEU A 126 -19.12 -35.22 -25.62
C LEU A 126 -19.59 -34.04 -24.77
N LEU A 127 -20.37 -34.29 -23.71
CA LEU A 127 -20.75 -33.25 -22.75
C LEU A 127 -19.54 -32.74 -21.97
N VAL A 128 -18.63 -33.63 -21.57
CA VAL A 128 -17.37 -33.24 -20.90
C VAL A 128 -16.48 -32.44 -21.87
N ILE A 129 -16.36 -32.87 -23.13
CA ILE A 129 -15.60 -32.14 -24.16
C ILE A 129 -16.26 -30.80 -24.51
N GLY A 130 -17.59 -30.72 -24.51
CA GLY A 130 -18.33 -29.49 -24.81
C GLY A 130 -18.35 -28.47 -23.66
N VAL A 131 -18.23 -28.94 -22.41
CA VAL A 131 -18.03 -28.08 -21.23
C VAL A 131 -16.56 -27.69 -21.07
N TRP A 132 -15.63 -28.49 -21.60
CA TRP A 132 -14.24 -28.09 -21.71
C TRP A 132 -14.18 -26.99 -22.77
N GLU A 133 -13.74 -25.79 -22.36
CA GLU A 133 -13.84 -24.55 -23.11
C GLU A 133 -12.47 -24.12 -23.69
N PRO A 134 -11.84 -24.86 -24.63
CA PRO A 134 -10.59 -24.42 -25.26
C PRO A 134 -10.80 -23.59 -26.54
N TRP A 135 -12.03 -23.15 -26.86
CA TRP A 135 -12.39 -22.66 -28.21
C TRP A 135 -12.55 -21.14 -28.33
N THR A 136 -11.97 -20.36 -27.43
CA THR A 136 -11.81 -18.92 -27.69
C THR A 136 -10.47 -18.72 -28.35
N ASP A 137 -10.45 -18.71 -29.68
CA ASP A 137 -9.32 -18.16 -30.43
C ASP A 137 -9.23 -16.67 -30.09
N GLU A 138 -8.07 -16.21 -29.61
CA GLU A 138 -7.76 -14.79 -29.58
C GLU A 138 -7.69 -14.30 -31.03
N GLU A 139 -8.54 -13.34 -31.40
CA GLU A 139 -8.48 -12.72 -32.73
C GLU A 139 -7.10 -12.08 -32.92
N ASP A 140 -6.33 -12.56 -33.90
CA ASP A 140 -5.04 -11.99 -34.27
C ASP A 140 -5.20 -10.50 -34.59
N THR A 141 -4.59 -9.65 -33.76
CA THR A 141 -4.65 -8.20 -33.92
C THR A 141 -3.55 -7.70 -34.86
N VAL A 142 -3.76 -6.55 -35.51
CA VAL A 142 -2.77 -5.90 -36.39
C VAL A 142 -1.45 -5.58 -35.64
N GLU A 143 -1.50 -5.46 -34.31
CA GLU A 143 -0.33 -5.24 -33.45
C GLU A 143 0.54 -6.50 -33.27
N GLU A 144 -0.04 -7.71 -33.29
CA GLU A 144 0.68 -8.97 -33.09
C GLU A 144 1.59 -9.36 -34.26
N GLN A 145 1.36 -8.77 -35.43
CA GLN A 145 2.18 -8.99 -36.63
C GLN A 145 3.53 -8.26 -36.59
N ARG A 146 3.77 -7.40 -35.59
CA ARG A 146 5.05 -6.67 -35.44
C ARG A 146 6.07 -7.49 -34.64
N PRO A 147 7.36 -7.48 -35.06
CA PRO A 147 8.39 -8.22 -34.35
C PRO A 147 8.74 -7.55 -33.02
N TRP A 148 8.95 -8.37 -32.00
CA TRP A 148 9.54 -7.96 -30.73
C TRP A 148 11.00 -7.57 -30.94
N THR A 149 11.45 -6.51 -30.27
CA THR A 149 12.84 -6.09 -30.25
C THR A 149 13.35 -5.99 -28.83
N SER A 150 14.64 -6.21 -28.59
CA SER A 150 15.19 -6.06 -27.24
C SER A 150 15.11 -4.61 -26.78
N LEU A 151 14.87 -4.39 -25.49
CA LEU A 151 14.85 -3.05 -24.90
C LEU A 151 16.18 -2.30 -25.16
N ALA A 152 17.30 -3.01 -25.15
CA ALA A 152 18.62 -2.45 -25.48
C ALA A 152 18.70 -1.97 -26.93
N THR A 153 18.15 -2.73 -27.88
CA THR A 153 18.09 -2.34 -29.28
C THR A 153 17.16 -1.14 -29.48
N PHE A 154 16.03 -1.11 -28.77
CA PHE A 154 15.06 -0.01 -28.81
C PHE A 154 15.63 1.30 -28.27
N LEU A 155 16.30 1.24 -27.10
CA LEU A 155 16.92 2.39 -26.44
C LEU A 155 18.32 2.73 -26.96
N GLY A 156 18.85 1.92 -27.87
CA GLY A 156 20.17 2.07 -28.49
C GLY A 156 21.36 1.93 -27.54
N PRO A 157 22.59 1.87 -28.10
CA PRO A 157 23.79 1.44 -27.38
C PRO A 157 24.32 2.46 -26.36
N GLU A 158 23.87 3.71 -26.43
CA GLU A 158 24.30 4.78 -25.53
C GLU A 158 23.64 4.68 -24.14
N VAL A 159 22.51 3.98 -24.04
CA VAL A 159 21.74 3.84 -22.79
C VAL A 159 22.21 2.60 -22.03
N ARG A 160 22.82 2.81 -20.86
CA ARG A 160 23.18 1.71 -19.95
C ARG A 160 21.93 1.24 -19.21
N LEU A 161 21.58 -0.02 -19.40
CA LEU A 161 20.43 -0.64 -18.76
C LEU A 161 20.83 -1.39 -17.49
N PRO A 162 20.07 -1.26 -16.38
CA PRO A 162 20.22 -2.10 -15.21
C PRO A 162 20.07 -3.58 -15.54
N ASP A 163 20.67 -4.46 -14.73
CA ASP A 163 20.58 -5.90 -14.91
C ASP A 163 19.13 -6.40 -14.81
N GLU A 164 18.29 -5.74 -14.01
CA GLU A 164 16.90 -6.12 -13.79
C GLU A 164 16.01 -5.98 -15.04
N VAL A 165 16.36 -5.10 -15.99
CA VAL A 165 15.61 -4.91 -17.23
C VAL A 165 16.24 -5.65 -18.41
N GLN A 166 17.32 -6.40 -18.19
CA GLN A 166 17.87 -7.30 -19.20
C GLN A 166 16.87 -8.42 -19.53
N GLY A 167 16.75 -8.73 -20.81
CA GLY A 167 15.78 -9.70 -21.32
C GLY A 167 14.35 -9.17 -21.47
N ILE A 168 14.11 -7.88 -21.24
CA ILE A 168 12.85 -7.23 -21.63
C ILE A 168 12.87 -6.95 -23.13
N GLU A 169 11.80 -7.32 -23.80
CA GLU A 169 11.53 -7.01 -25.20
C GLU A 169 10.31 -6.08 -25.30
N VAL A 170 10.30 -5.27 -26.35
CA VAL A 170 9.34 -4.20 -26.58
C VAL A 170 8.72 -4.36 -27.97
N ARG A 171 7.42 -4.10 -28.09
CA ARG A 171 6.68 -4.12 -29.36
C ARG A 171 5.66 -2.98 -29.39
N GLY A 172 5.67 -2.14 -30.42
CA GLY A 172 4.70 -1.03 -30.53
C GLY A 172 5.07 0.00 -31.59
N ASP A 173 4.11 0.86 -31.96
CA ASP A 173 4.29 1.92 -32.96
C ASP A 173 4.75 3.23 -32.33
N VAL A 174 6.01 3.30 -31.90
CA VAL A 174 6.55 4.54 -31.30
C VAL A 174 8.03 4.67 -31.63
N THR A 175 8.30 5.02 -32.89
CA THR A 175 9.64 5.32 -33.44
C THR A 175 10.12 6.74 -33.14
N THR A 176 9.38 7.50 -32.32
CA THR A 176 9.76 8.89 -32.00
C THR A 176 10.83 8.91 -30.91
N GLN A 177 11.83 9.80 -31.07
CA GLN A 177 12.87 10.03 -30.05
C GLN A 177 12.27 10.39 -28.67
N GLN A 178 11.04 10.90 -28.64
CA GLN A 178 10.32 11.26 -27.41
C GLN A 178 9.98 10.03 -26.55
N THR A 179 9.42 8.95 -27.12
CA THR A 179 9.09 7.74 -26.34
C THR A 179 10.35 7.06 -25.81
N ARG A 180 11.41 7.01 -26.62
CA ARG A 180 12.72 6.49 -26.18
C ARG A 180 13.28 7.27 -24.98
N ARG A 181 13.24 8.61 -25.02
CA ARG A 181 13.67 9.46 -23.90
C ARG A 181 12.80 9.28 -22.65
N LEU A 182 11.50 9.06 -22.80
CA LEU A 182 10.60 8.80 -21.67
C LEU A 182 10.94 7.48 -20.97
N VAL A 183 11.12 6.39 -21.74
CA VAL A 183 11.50 5.08 -21.20
C VAL A 183 12.89 5.12 -20.56
N GLU A 184 13.87 5.75 -21.21
CA GLU A 184 15.22 5.96 -20.64
C GLU A 184 15.16 6.75 -19.33
N SER A 185 14.41 7.85 -19.30
CA SER A 185 14.26 8.69 -18.12
C SER A 185 13.56 7.93 -16.98
N ALA A 186 12.56 7.11 -17.27
CA ALA A 186 11.86 6.29 -16.29
C ALA A 186 12.81 5.27 -15.65
N ILE A 187 13.60 4.54 -16.45
CA ILE A 187 14.57 3.54 -15.95
C ILE A 187 15.66 4.21 -15.10
N ALA A 188 16.24 5.31 -15.59
CA ALA A 188 17.27 6.04 -14.86
C ALA A 188 16.73 6.63 -13.55
N THR A 189 15.46 7.04 -13.52
CA THR A 189 14.78 7.53 -12.31
C THR A 189 14.53 6.40 -11.33
N TYR A 190 14.06 5.23 -11.81
CA TYR A 190 13.85 4.04 -10.99
C TYR A 190 15.13 3.56 -10.32
N ASP A 191 16.22 3.37 -11.08
CA ASP A 191 17.49 2.91 -10.52
C ASP A 191 18.04 3.89 -9.47
N LYS A 192 17.99 5.20 -9.76
CA LYS A 192 18.35 6.23 -8.78
C LYS A 192 17.46 6.18 -7.53
N SER A 193 16.16 6.00 -7.70
CA SER A 193 15.18 5.87 -6.61
C SER A 193 15.56 4.73 -5.67
N LYS A 194 15.71 3.54 -6.23
CA LYS A 194 16.03 2.32 -5.51
C LYS A 194 17.36 2.45 -4.76
N GLN A 195 18.39 2.97 -5.42
CA GLN A 195 19.69 3.18 -4.80
C GLN A 195 19.64 4.21 -3.67
N PHE A 196 18.89 5.31 -3.86
CA PHE A 196 18.74 6.36 -2.87
C PHE A 196 18.07 5.82 -1.60
N TYR A 197 16.86 5.28 -1.70
CA TYR A 197 16.11 4.80 -0.54
C TYR A 197 16.77 3.59 0.14
N ALA A 198 17.37 2.67 -0.62
CA ALA A 198 18.13 1.56 -0.04
C ALA A 198 19.37 2.04 0.72
N THR A 199 20.02 3.12 0.26
CA THR A 199 21.15 3.73 0.98
C THR A 199 20.68 4.45 2.23
N ALA A 200 19.60 5.24 2.12
CA ALA A 200 19.00 5.94 3.25
C ALA A 200 18.55 4.95 4.34
N ALA A 201 17.89 3.84 4.00
CA ALA A 201 17.48 2.82 4.96
C ALA A 201 18.69 2.17 5.68
N ARG A 202 19.78 1.87 4.96
CA ARG A 202 21.02 1.36 5.60
C ARG A 202 21.68 2.37 6.54
N GLN A 203 21.62 3.65 6.19
CA GLN A 203 22.14 4.72 7.03
C GLN A 203 21.26 4.94 8.27
N ALA A 204 19.93 4.90 8.11
CA ALA A 204 18.94 5.02 9.18
C ALA A 204 19.18 4.00 10.31
N ALA A 205 19.54 2.76 9.96
CA ALA A 205 19.83 1.69 10.91
C ALA A 205 21.02 1.99 11.86
N ASN A 206 21.84 3.00 11.56
CA ASN A 206 23.02 3.37 12.35
C ASN A 206 22.91 4.77 12.97
N LEU A 207 21.71 5.37 12.99
CA LEU A 207 21.51 6.68 13.59
C LEU A 207 21.68 6.63 15.11
N GLY A 208 22.26 7.69 15.67
CA GLY A 208 22.40 7.88 17.11
C GLY A 208 21.08 8.33 17.73
N LEU A 209 20.12 7.41 17.85
CA LEU A 209 18.81 7.67 18.45
C LEU A 209 18.84 7.45 19.97
N ARG A 210 17.84 7.97 20.68
CA ARG A 210 17.68 7.68 22.11
C ARG A 210 17.51 6.17 22.30
N VAL A 211 18.25 5.61 23.25
CA VAL A 211 18.05 4.22 23.68
C VAL A 211 16.87 4.18 24.67
N PRO A 212 15.82 3.39 24.40
CA PRO A 212 14.70 3.23 25.32
C PRO A 212 15.13 2.55 26.63
N GLU A 213 14.48 2.92 27.74
CA GLU A 213 14.67 2.25 29.03
C GLU A 213 13.91 0.91 29.08
N PRO A 214 14.29 -0.04 29.94
CA PRO A 214 13.53 -1.27 30.11
C PRO A 214 12.06 -1.00 30.48
N GLY A 215 11.14 -1.50 29.65
CA GLY A 215 9.70 -1.28 29.82
C GLY A 215 9.13 -0.13 28.99
N ASP A 216 9.97 0.69 28.34
CA ASP A 216 9.51 1.69 27.39
C ASP A 216 8.91 1.01 26.15
N THR A 217 7.84 1.59 25.61
CA THR A 217 7.29 1.25 24.30
C THR A 217 7.60 2.40 23.35
N VAL A 218 8.24 2.12 22.23
CA VAL A 218 8.53 3.14 21.21
C VAL A 218 7.60 2.95 20.02
N VAL A 219 7.01 4.05 19.57
CA VAL A 219 6.07 4.08 18.44
C VAL A 219 6.69 4.90 17.31
N THR A 220 6.71 4.34 16.11
CA THR A 220 7.02 5.10 14.89
C THR A 220 5.76 5.82 14.42
N LEU A 221 5.81 7.15 14.28
CA LEU A 221 4.76 7.95 13.68
C LEU A 221 5.13 8.25 12.22
N VAL A 222 4.25 7.83 11.30
CA VAL A 222 4.29 8.16 9.88
C VAL A 222 3.04 8.94 9.48
N SER A 223 3.17 9.81 8.50
CA SER A 223 2.08 10.63 7.97
C SER A 223 2.44 11.18 6.59
N ASP A 224 1.45 11.53 5.78
CA ASP A 224 1.64 12.26 4.52
C ASP A 224 2.67 11.57 3.61
N ARG A 225 2.52 10.25 3.45
CA ARG A 225 3.37 9.44 2.57
C ARG A 225 3.12 9.77 1.10
N HIS A 226 1.88 10.14 0.73
CA HIS A 226 1.49 10.54 -0.63
C HIS A 226 2.07 9.59 -1.69
N ASP A 227 1.85 8.29 -1.49
CA ASP A 227 2.33 7.18 -2.34
C ASP A 227 3.85 6.95 -2.38
N ASN A 228 4.67 7.65 -1.59
CA ASN A 228 6.12 7.45 -1.62
C ASN A 228 6.56 6.21 -0.84
N ILE A 229 6.43 5.04 -1.47
CA ILE A 229 6.72 3.75 -0.82
C ILE A 229 8.22 3.54 -0.50
N GLY A 230 9.09 4.29 -1.18
CA GLY A 230 10.53 4.26 -0.91
C GLY A 230 10.87 4.68 0.52
N MET A 231 10.07 5.55 1.13
CA MET A 231 10.26 5.99 2.51
C MET A 231 9.83 4.95 3.54
N ASP A 232 9.05 3.94 3.19
CA ASP A 232 8.57 2.93 4.16
C ASP A 232 9.73 2.12 4.73
N ALA A 233 10.66 1.70 3.87
CA ALA A 233 11.87 1.01 4.29
C ALA A 233 12.79 1.90 5.14
N VAL A 234 12.79 3.22 4.86
CA VAL A 234 13.56 4.19 5.65
C VAL A 234 12.92 4.41 7.02
N ALA A 235 11.60 4.61 7.07
CA ALA A 235 10.82 4.77 8.29
C ALA A 235 10.92 3.53 9.17
N ARG A 236 10.84 2.34 8.57
CA ARG A 236 11.07 1.09 9.27
C ARG A 236 12.48 1.02 9.87
N ALA A 237 13.52 1.35 9.11
CA ALA A 237 14.89 1.34 9.61
C ALA A 237 15.13 2.36 10.75
N ILE A 238 14.45 3.52 10.72
CA ILE A 238 14.45 4.49 11.82
C ILE A 238 13.76 3.89 13.05
N GLY A 239 12.59 3.27 12.86
CA GLY A 239 11.85 2.57 13.92
C GLY A 239 12.69 1.48 14.58
N ASP A 240 13.32 0.61 13.81
CA ASP A 240 14.20 -0.45 14.31
C ASP A 240 15.38 0.11 15.11
N ALA A 241 16.04 1.15 14.59
CA ALA A 241 17.14 1.82 15.29
C ALA A 241 16.69 2.48 16.61
N GLY A 242 15.44 2.94 16.67
CA GLY A 242 14.81 3.51 17.86
C GLY A 242 14.21 2.49 18.83
N GLY A 243 14.20 1.20 18.47
CA GLY A 243 13.55 0.14 19.26
C GLY A 243 12.03 0.18 19.22
N ALA A 244 11.43 0.63 18.11
CA ALA A 244 9.99 0.69 17.94
C ALA A 244 9.35 -0.71 17.99
N THR A 245 8.23 -0.81 18.70
CA THR A 245 7.40 -2.03 18.79
C THR A 245 5.99 -1.80 18.27
N ALA A 246 5.70 -0.58 17.83
CA ALA A 246 4.40 -0.13 17.37
C ALA A 246 4.53 0.98 16.32
N THR A 247 3.50 1.17 15.51
CA THR A 247 3.42 2.22 14.49
C THR A 247 2.07 2.93 14.54
N PHE A 248 2.11 4.26 14.42
CA PHE A 248 0.98 5.11 14.15
C PHE A 248 1.05 5.64 12.72
N ASP A 249 -0.06 5.51 12.01
CA ASP A 249 -0.28 6.13 10.72
C ASP A 249 -1.30 7.27 10.86
N ALA A 250 -0.83 8.50 10.66
CA ALA A 250 -1.68 9.68 10.72
C ALA A 250 -2.33 10.04 9.37
N GLY A 251 -2.29 9.15 8.38
CA GLY A 251 -3.04 9.29 7.13
C GLY A 251 -2.30 10.05 6.04
N ASP A 252 -3.01 10.27 4.92
CA ASP A 252 -2.47 10.72 3.64
C ASP A 252 -1.41 9.72 3.10
N ASP A 253 -1.76 8.44 3.19
CA ASP A 253 -0.99 7.35 2.59
C ASP A 253 -1.04 7.37 1.06
N THR A 254 -2.14 7.89 0.54
CA THR A 254 -2.44 7.96 -0.88
C THR A 254 -2.59 9.41 -1.32
N SER A 255 -2.47 9.65 -2.62
CA SER A 255 -2.74 10.98 -3.20
C SER A 255 -4.22 11.29 -3.37
N SER A 256 -5.05 10.25 -3.52
CA SER A 256 -6.46 10.42 -3.90
C SER A 256 -7.43 9.39 -3.33
N GLY A 257 -6.98 8.42 -2.53
CA GLY A 257 -7.82 7.41 -1.89
C GLY A 257 -8.37 6.34 -2.82
N LYS A 258 -7.81 6.18 -4.03
CA LYS A 258 -8.35 5.31 -5.06
C LYS A 258 -7.72 3.92 -5.04
N SER A 259 -8.46 2.93 -5.54
CA SER A 259 -8.05 1.52 -5.48
C SER A 259 -6.75 1.19 -6.25
N TRP A 260 -6.33 2.03 -7.19
CA TRP A 260 -5.04 1.86 -7.85
C TRP A 260 -3.86 2.06 -6.90
N GLU A 261 -4.02 2.93 -5.89
CA GLU A 261 -3.03 3.34 -4.89
C GLU A 261 -2.81 2.29 -3.79
N ALA A 262 -3.51 1.15 -3.87
CA ALA A 262 -3.32 0.07 -2.90
C ALA A 262 -1.87 -0.41 -2.76
N PHE A 263 -1.02 -0.18 -3.77
CA PHE A 263 0.41 -0.47 -3.67
C PHE A 263 1.09 0.32 -2.54
N SER A 264 0.67 1.56 -2.28
CA SER A 264 1.17 2.39 -1.19
C SER A 264 0.79 1.78 0.16
N LEU A 265 -0.46 1.35 0.29
CA LEU A 265 -1.02 0.72 1.49
C LEU A 265 -0.40 -0.65 1.76
N ASP A 266 -0.17 -1.45 0.71
CA ASP A 266 0.51 -2.74 0.81
C ASP A 266 1.96 -2.55 1.30
N SER A 267 2.64 -1.51 0.83
CA SER A 267 4.04 -1.25 1.20
C SER A 267 4.19 -0.83 2.66
N VAL A 268 3.38 0.13 3.16
CA VAL A 268 3.43 0.52 4.58
C VAL A 268 2.99 -0.63 5.48
N THR A 269 1.98 -1.40 5.04
CA THR A 269 1.56 -2.60 5.76
C THR A 269 2.70 -3.59 5.89
N ALA A 270 3.41 -3.87 4.80
CA ALA A 270 4.52 -4.82 4.79
C ALA A 270 5.75 -4.32 5.57
N ALA A 271 5.98 -3.01 5.63
CA ALA A 271 7.10 -2.44 6.38
C ALA A 271 6.96 -2.63 7.90
N PHE A 272 5.73 -2.70 8.41
CA PHE A 272 5.40 -2.72 9.84
C PHE A 272 4.53 -3.93 10.24
N ASP A 273 4.53 -5.02 9.46
CA ASP A 273 3.60 -6.14 9.63
C ASP A 273 3.77 -6.94 10.94
N ASP A 274 4.96 -6.87 11.53
CA ASP A 274 5.37 -7.45 12.79
C ASP A 274 5.12 -6.55 14.01
N LEU A 275 4.67 -5.31 13.81
CA LEU A 275 4.39 -4.34 14.88
C LEU A 275 2.89 -4.18 15.14
N ASP A 276 2.56 -3.69 16.34
CA ASP A 276 1.21 -3.19 16.62
C ASP A 276 0.95 -1.93 15.80
N ARG A 277 -0.20 -1.86 15.13
CA ARG A 277 -0.49 -0.85 14.11
C ARG A 277 -1.82 -0.18 14.33
N TRP A 278 -1.81 1.15 14.48
CA TRP A 278 -3.01 1.97 14.54
C TRP A 278 -2.97 3.04 13.46
N GLY A 279 -4.13 3.41 12.93
CA GLY A 279 -4.19 4.38 11.86
C GLY A 279 -5.47 5.20 11.85
N VAL A 280 -5.39 6.36 11.20
CA VAL A 280 -6.52 7.18 10.78
C VAL A 280 -6.32 7.54 9.31
N ALA A 281 -7.42 7.68 8.56
CA ALA A 281 -7.35 8.17 7.19
C ALA A 281 -7.16 9.69 7.17
N GLY A 282 -6.33 10.17 6.25
CA GLY A 282 -6.13 11.60 6.00
C GLY A 282 -7.12 12.15 4.99
N ASN A 283 -7.01 13.44 4.68
CA ASN A 283 -7.94 14.08 3.75
C ASN A 283 -7.69 13.71 2.28
N HIS A 284 -6.53 13.17 1.92
CA HIS A 284 -6.27 12.62 0.58
C HIS A 284 -6.73 11.17 0.42
N ASP A 285 -7.01 10.48 1.53
CA ASP A 285 -7.49 9.10 1.57
C ASP A 285 -9.00 9.00 1.32
N ASN A 286 -9.47 9.67 0.27
CA ASN A 286 -10.88 9.90 -0.02
C ASN A 286 -11.72 8.60 -0.07
N GLY A 287 -12.88 8.65 0.58
CA GLY A 287 -13.86 7.56 0.60
C GLY A 287 -13.49 6.44 1.58
N THR A 288 -14.09 5.26 1.41
CA THR A 288 -13.92 4.15 2.38
C THR A 288 -12.85 3.15 1.99
N PHE A 289 -12.18 3.36 0.85
CA PHE A 289 -11.24 2.38 0.31
C PHE A 289 -10.02 2.21 1.22
N VAL A 290 -9.30 3.30 1.53
CA VAL A 290 -8.05 3.25 2.31
C VAL A 290 -8.29 2.63 3.69
N ARG A 291 -9.23 3.18 4.45
CA ARG A 291 -9.63 2.67 5.77
C ARG A 291 -9.94 1.17 5.74
N ARG A 292 -10.83 0.74 4.83
CA ARG A 292 -11.22 -0.68 4.74
C ARG A 292 -10.04 -1.55 4.36
N TYR A 293 -9.21 -1.10 3.42
CA TYR A 293 -8.09 -1.87 2.89
C TYR A 293 -6.98 -2.08 3.93
N LEU A 294 -6.67 -1.05 4.74
CA LEU A 294 -5.75 -1.14 5.88
C LEU A 294 -6.33 -2.01 7.00
N ALA A 295 -7.62 -1.86 7.34
CA ALA A 295 -8.29 -2.71 8.33
C ALA A 295 -8.25 -4.20 7.94
N ASP A 296 -8.52 -4.52 6.66
CA ASP A 296 -8.43 -5.88 6.11
C ASP A 296 -6.99 -6.46 6.19
N ARG A 297 -5.98 -5.62 6.44
CA ARG A 297 -4.55 -5.95 6.56
C ARG A 297 -4.01 -5.89 7.99
N GLY A 298 -4.90 -5.81 8.96
CA GLY A 298 -4.56 -5.90 10.39
C GLY A 298 -4.23 -4.57 11.06
N TRP A 299 -4.45 -3.43 10.39
CA TRP A 299 -4.38 -2.13 11.06
C TRP A 299 -5.62 -1.90 11.92
N ARG A 300 -5.42 -1.40 13.15
CA ARG A 300 -6.51 -0.93 14.00
C ARG A 300 -6.87 0.51 13.61
N MET A 301 -7.84 0.63 12.69
CA MET A 301 -8.33 1.94 12.25
C MET A 301 -9.24 2.57 13.30
N LEU A 302 -8.89 3.76 13.78
CA LEU A 302 -9.61 4.47 14.85
C LEU A 302 -10.88 5.16 14.29
N ASP A 303 -11.99 5.14 15.02
CA ASP A 303 -13.32 5.63 14.59
C ASP A 303 -13.99 6.59 15.57
N GLY A 304 -13.23 7.15 16.50
CA GLY A 304 -13.73 8.07 17.51
C GLY A 304 -14.12 7.39 18.83
N GLU A 305 -13.82 6.10 18.99
CA GLU A 305 -13.92 5.39 20.27
C GLU A 305 -12.54 5.22 20.93
N ALA A 306 -12.50 5.25 22.26
CA ALA A 306 -11.28 5.01 23.02
C ALA A 306 -10.92 3.52 23.01
N VAL A 307 -9.64 3.23 22.83
CA VAL A 307 -9.10 1.88 22.65
C VAL A 307 -7.78 1.69 23.38
N ASP A 308 -7.40 0.43 23.64
CA ASP A 308 -6.05 0.11 24.08
C ASP A 308 -5.00 0.50 23.02
N GLY A 309 -4.01 1.25 23.47
CA GLY A 309 -2.90 1.78 22.70
C GLY A 309 -1.53 1.26 23.17
N PRO A 310 -0.45 1.89 22.68
CA PRO A 310 0.92 1.49 22.97
C PRO A 310 1.24 1.46 24.47
N GLY A 311 1.93 0.42 24.93
CA GLY A 311 2.35 0.31 26.33
C GLY A 311 1.20 0.23 27.33
N GLY A 312 0.02 -0.24 26.91
CA GLY A 312 -1.19 -0.30 27.74
C GLY A 312 -1.85 1.05 27.97
N SER A 313 -1.58 2.03 27.11
CA SER A 313 -2.16 3.38 27.18
C SER A 313 -3.59 3.43 26.64
N THR A 314 -4.34 4.49 26.97
CA THR A 314 -5.61 4.80 26.29
C THR A 314 -5.33 5.63 25.03
N LEU A 315 -5.74 5.13 23.87
CA LEU A 315 -5.62 5.77 22.56
C LEU A 315 -7.01 6.13 22.02
N LEU A 316 -7.11 7.28 21.38
CA LEU A 316 -8.31 7.74 20.68
C LEU A 316 -7.90 8.31 19.33
N GLY A 317 -8.81 8.34 18.36
CA GLY A 317 -8.54 8.95 17.07
C GLY A 317 -9.71 8.78 16.13
N VAL A 318 -9.71 9.56 15.05
CA VAL A 318 -10.76 9.50 14.03
C VAL A 318 -10.17 9.98 12.70
N ASP A 319 -10.69 9.43 11.61
CA ASP A 319 -10.37 9.86 10.24
C ASP A 319 -10.65 11.36 10.04
N ASP A 320 -9.88 12.00 9.17
CA ASP A 320 -10.16 13.37 8.75
C ASP A 320 -11.50 13.43 8.01
N PRO A 321 -12.47 14.27 8.43
CA PRO A 321 -13.76 14.36 7.75
C PRO A 321 -13.69 15.16 6.45
N ARG A 322 -12.55 15.78 6.13
CA ARG A 322 -12.35 16.53 4.89
C ARG A 322 -11.87 15.58 3.79
N ALA A 323 -12.26 15.87 2.56
CA ALA A 323 -11.79 15.17 1.38
C ALA A 323 -11.18 16.18 0.39
N SER A 324 -9.93 15.97 0.01
CA SER A 324 -9.16 16.76 -0.96
C SER A 324 -8.73 15.86 -2.11
N GLY A 325 -9.10 16.21 -3.34
CA GLY A 325 -8.64 15.50 -4.54
C GLY A 325 -7.35 16.07 -5.12
N LEU A 326 -6.91 15.52 -6.27
CA LEU A 326 -5.79 16.03 -7.07
C LEU A 326 -6.02 17.43 -7.68
N GLY A 327 -7.21 18.01 -7.48
CA GLY A 327 -7.59 19.37 -7.90
C GLY A 327 -8.23 20.15 -6.75
N ALA A 328 -8.52 21.44 -6.95
CA ALA A 328 -9.03 22.35 -5.91
C ALA A 328 -10.50 22.10 -5.44
N TRP A 329 -11.05 20.92 -5.71
CA TRP A 329 -12.44 20.57 -5.39
C TRP A 329 -12.49 19.76 -4.09
N ARG A 330 -13.46 20.11 -3.23
CA ARG A 330 -13.75 19.41 -1.97
C ARG A 330 -15.07 18.67 -2.12
N GLU A 331 -15.05 17.36 -1.91
CA GLU A 331 -16.28 16.60 -1.66
C GLU A 331 -16.46 16.57 -0.14
N GLU A 332 -17.41 17.33 0.41
CA GLU A 332 -17.70 17.28 1.85
C GLU A 332 -18.39 15.96 2.21
N THR A 333 -17.77 15.18 3.09
CA THR A 333 -18.32 13.92 3.59
C THR A 333 -18.99 14.12 4.94
N GLY A 334 -20.30 14.34 4.97
CA GLY A 334 -21.08 14.28 6.21
C GLY A 334 -20.82 15.43 7.19
N LEU A 335 -20.22 15.12 8.34
CA LEU A 335 -20.01 16.06 9.45
C LEU A 335 -18.85 17.01 9.15
N SER A 336 -18.98 18.25 9.61
CA SER A 336 -17.89 19.24 9.52
C SER A 336 -16.71 18.89 10.44
N PHE A 337 -15.54 19.44 10.11
CA PHE A 337 -14.34 19.33 10.95
C PHE A 337 -14.58 19.77 12.40
N GLU A 338 -15.40 20.83 12.60
CA GLU A 338 -15.75 21.32 13.94
C GLU A 338 -16.67 20.33 14.69
N GLU A 339 -17.69 19.77 14.02
CA GLU A 339 -18.58 18.78 14.63
C GLU A 339 -17.84 17.50 15.02
N VAL A 340 -16.93 17.02 14.18
CA VAL A 340 -16.10 15.85 14.49
C VAL A 340 -15.15 16.16 15.65
N GLY A 341 -14.49 17.33 15.64
CA GLY A 341 -13.60 17.73 16.73
C GLY A 341 -14.31 17.88 18.07
N SER A 342 -15.53 18.43 18.08
CA SER A 342 -16.35 18.54 19.28
C SER A 342 -16.72 17.16 19.83
N ARG A 343 -17.18 16.23 18.99
CA ARG A 343 -17.51 14.86 19.41
C ARG A 343 -16.28 14.11 19.94
N LEU A 344 -15.16 14.22 19.24
CA LEU A 344 -13.90 13.60 19.66
C LEU A 344 -13.46 14.12 21.04
N SER A 345 -13.65 15.42 21.28
CA SER A 345 -13.33 16.06 22.56
C SER A 345 -14.28 15.64 23.68
N ASP A 346 -15.57 15.46 23.38
CA ASP A 346 -16.54 14.93 24.36
C ASP A 346 -16.17 13.51 24.76
N VAL A 347 -15.89 12.61 23.80
CA VAL A 347 -15.42 11.24 24.08
C VAL A 347 -14.14 11.23 24.91
N ALA A 348 -13.16 12.08 24.57
CA ALA A 348 -11.92 12.17 25.33
C ALA A 348 -12.14 12.59 26.79
N CYS A 349 -13.06 13.52 27.04
CA CYS A 349 -13.34 14.04 28.38
C CYS A 349 -14.28 13.15 29.21
N ASP A 350 -15.12 12.34 28.55
CA ASP A 350 -16.02 11.39 29.20
C ASP A 350 -15.34 10.02 29.47
N SER A 351 -14.11 9.82 28.99
CA SER A 351 -13.33 8.60 29.23
C SER A 351 -13.00 8.41 30.71
N ASP A 352 -13.19 7.19 31.22
CA ASP A 352 -12.88 6.82 32.62
C ASP A 352 -11.39 6.96 32.93
N GLU A 353 -10.54 6.64 31.96
CA GLU A 353 -9.11 6.86 32.00
C GLU A 353 -8.72 8.04 31.13
N ARG A 354 -7.72 8.78 31.59
CA ARG A 354 -7.19 9.91 30.86
C ARG A 354 -6.61 9.44 29.52
N VAL A 355 -7.08 10.01 28.40
CA VAL A 355 -6.58 9.65 27.07
C VAL A 355 -5.09 10.03 26.97
N ALA A 356 -4.24 9.03 26.75
CA ALA A 356 -2.80 9.24 26.66
C ALA A 356 -2.45 9.89 25.32
N THR A 357 -3.02 9.38 24.22
CA THR A 357 -2.77 9.94 22.89
C THR A 357 -4.05 10.03 22.08
N ILE A 358 -4.24 11.17 21.42
CA ILE A 358 -5.21 11.32 20.34
C ILE A 358 -4.44 11.37 19.01
N LEU A 359 -4.67 10.36 18.15
CA LEU A 359 -4.12 10.28 16.80
C LEU A 359 -5.15 10.81 15.80
N VAL A 360 -4.78 11.86 15.08
CA VAL A 360 -5.62 12.51 14.04
C VAL A 360 -4.73 12.92 12.88
N HIS A 361 -5.29 13.09 11.68
CA HIS A 361 -4.50 13.61 10.56
C HIS A 361 -4.08 15.07 10.77
N ASP A 362 -5.02 15.93 11.18
CA ASP A 362 -4.75 17.33 11.54
C ASP A 362 -4.93 17.52 13.05
N ALA A 363 -3.84 17.81 13.75
CA ALA A 363 -3.81 17.99 15.20
C ALA A 363 -4.81 19.07 15.72
N ASN A 364 -5.26 19.98 14.86
CA ASN A 364 -6.28 20.96 15.22
C ASN A 364 -7.64 20.32 15.52
N LEU A 365 -7.92 19.13 15.00
CA LEU A 365 -9.18 18.41 15.21
C LEU A 365 -9.41 18.09 16.69
N ALA A 366 -8.34 17.83 17.43
CA ALA A 366 -8.37 17.50 18.86
C ALA A 366 -7.93 18.66 19.77
N ARG A 367 -7.88 19.89 19.25
CA ARG A 367 -7.45 21.08 20.02
C ARG A 367 -8.34 21.30 21.25
N GLU A 368 -9.64 21.08 21.12
CA GLU A 368 -10.59 21.28 22.21
C GLU A 368 -10.39 20.27 23.34
N ALA A 369 -10.09 19.00 23.04
CA ALA A 369 -9.71 18.00 24.03
C ALA A 369 -8.50 18.44 24.88
N LEU A 370 -7.46 19.01 24.25
CA LEU A 370 -6.31 19.58 24.96
C LEU A 370 -6.69 20.83 25.77
N ALA A 371 -7.51 21.72 25.22
CA ALA A 371 -7.95 22.93 25.90
C ALA A 371 -8.80 22.63 27.15
N ARG A 372 -9.55 21.52 27.14
CA ARG A 372 -10.28 21.01 28.30
C ARG A 372 -9.39 20.21 29.27
N GLY A 373 -8.24 19.73 28.79
CA GLY A 373 -7.22 18.97 29.54
C GLY A 373 -7.49 17.47 29.63
N CYS A 374 -8.07 16.90 28.58
CA CYS A 374 -8.54 15.51 28.53
C CYS A 374 -7.57 14.57 27.76
N ALA A 375 -6.57 15.09 27.05
CA ALA A 375 -5.53 14.31 26.34
C ALA A 375 -4.08 14.67 26.76
N ASP A 376 -3.18 13.69 26.93
CA ASP A 376 -1.77 13.95 27.29
C ASP A 376 -0.98 14.38 26.04
N LEU A 377 -1.26 13.76 24.90
CA LEU A 377 -0.65 14.07 23.61
C LEU A 377 -1.69 14.05 22.49
N VAL A 378 -1.65 15.04 21.61
CA VAL A 378 -2.32 15.03 20.30
C VAL A 378 -1.23 14.99 19.24
N VAL A 379 -1.28 13.98 18.36
CA VAL A 379 -0.35 13.86 17.24
C VAL A 379 -1.08 13.77 15.91
N GLY A 380 -0.44 14.31 14.87
CA GLY A 380 -0.88 14.20 13.48
C GLY A 380 0.16 14.65 12.48
N GLY A 381 -0.26 14.87 11.24
CA GLY A 381 0.53 15.42 10.13
C GLY A 381 -0.19 16.57 9.42
N HIS A 382 -0.57 16.40 8.15
CA HIS A 382 -1.33 17.34 7.31
C HIS A 382 -0.56 18.58 6.83
N LEU A 383 0.26 19.19 7.69
CA LEU A 383 0.94 20.45 7.37
C LEU A 383 2.21 20.26 6.52
N HIS A 384 2.68 19.01 6.37
CA HIS A 384 3.93 18.62 5.73
C HIS A 384 5.18 19.31 6.33
N VAL A 385 5.05 19.89 7.53
CA VAL A 385 6.12 20.56 8.26
C VAL A 385 5.96 20.23 9.74
N GLN A 386 7.09 20.07 10.43
CA GLN A 386 7.08 19.84 11.86
C GLN A 386 6.52 21.07 12.61
N VAL A 387 5.57 20.84 13.52
CA VAL A 387 5.09 21.87 14.45
C VAL A 387 5.04 21.31 15.86
N GLY A 388 5.70 21.99 16.79
CA GLY A 388 5.78 21.59 18.20
C GLY A 388 6.95 20.64 18.52
N PRO A 389 6.87 19.91 19.65
CA PRO A 389 5.70 19.79 20.52
C PRO A 389 5.37 21.09 21.27
N THR A 390 4.09 21.44 21.34
CA THR A 390 3.59 22.64 22.02
C THR A 390 2.80 22.24 23.26
N ARG A 391 3.25 22.68 24.44
CA ARG A 391 2.57 22.42 25.71
C ARG A 391 1.30 23.27 25.83
N VAL A 392 0.19 22.64 26.20
CA VAL A 392 -1.11 23.27 26.48
C VAL A 392 -1.51 22.91 27.90
N VAL A 393 -1.92 23.93 28.68
CA VAL A 393 -2.54 23.71 29.99
C VAL A 393 -4.04 23.85 29.83
N GLY A 394 -4.76 22.76 30.07
CA GLY A 394 -6.21 22.71 29.95
C GLY A 394 -6.92 23.49 31.05
N SER A 395 -8.21 23.76 30.86
CA SER A 395 -9.06 24.46 31.82
C SER A 395 -9.20 23.74 33.16
N ASN A 396 -8.98 22.42 33.18
CA ASN A 396 -8.95 21.60 34.40
C ASN A 396 -7.59 21.63 35.13
N GLY A 397 -6.58 22.32 34.60
CA GLY A 397 -5.22 22.41 35.15
C GLY A 397 -4.26 21.30 34.70
N GLU A 398 -4.76 20.27 34.03
CA GLU A 398 -3.94 19.21 33.44
C GLU A 398 -3.17 19.75 32.23
N ALA A 399 -1.96 19.26 32.03
CA ALA A 399 -1.16 19.62 30.87
C ALA A 399 -1.14 18.49 29.84
N GLY A 400 -1.10 18.88 28.57
CA GLY A 400 -0.85 17.98 27.46
C GLY A 400 -0.04 18.69 26.37
N TYR A 401 0.22 17.99 25.28
CA TYR A 401 1.02 18.50 24.17
C TYR A 401 0.32 18.29 22.83
N SER A 402 0.48 19.23 21.91
CA SER A 402 0.14 19.05 20.49
C SER A 402 1.42 18.95 19.68
N TYR A 403 1.48 17.99 18.77
CA TYR A 403 2.60 17.80 17.85
C TYR A 403 2.10 17.45 16.45
N THR A 404 2.69 18.08 15.45
CA THR A 404 2.49 17.75 14.04
C THR A 404 3.82 17.30 13.48
N THR A 405 3.90 16.07 12.99
CA THR A 405 5.09 15.59 12.27
C THR A 405 5.10 16.15 10.86
N GLY A 406 6.29 16.33 10.29
CA GLY A 406 6.49 16.60 8.88
C GLY A 406 6.04 15.44 7.99
N THR A 407 6.12 15.63 6.67
CA THR A 407 5.72 14.60 5.71
C THR A 407 6.71 13.44 5.69
N THR A 408 6.25 12.21 5.92
CA THR A 408 7.08 11.01 5.78
C THR A 408 7.45 10.76 4.33
N GLY A 409 6.58 11.11 3.37
CA GLY A 409 6.87 10.99 1.95
C GLY A 409 7.81 12.07 1.38
N GLY A 410 8.09 13.15 2.12
CA GLY A 410 8.77 14.32 1.57
C GLY A 410 7.94 15.03 0.50
N ALA A 411 6.62 15.06 0.70
CA ALA A 411 5.62 15.54 -0.24
C ALA A 411 5.64 17.08 -0.40
N ALA A 412 5.84 17.54 -1.63
CA ALA A 412 5.61 18.95 -2.01
C ALA A 412 4.23 19.20 -2.62
N TYR A 413 3.57 18.13 -3.07
CA TYR A 413 2.30 18.09 -3.79
C TYR A 413 1.56 16.82 -3.33
N ALA A 414 0.30 16.65 -3.76
CA ALA A 414 -0.52 15.48 -3.45
C ALA A 414 0.10 14.12 -3.86
N ILE A 415 1.16 14.10 -4.67
CA ILE A 415 1.91 12.88 -4.99
C ILE A 415 3.40 13.11 -4.68
N ALA A 416 3.97 12.24 -3.85
CA ALA A 416 5.35 12.27 -3.38
C ALA A 416 6.24 11.19 -4.01
N VAL A 417 5.81 10.59 -5.12
CA VAL A 417 6.61 9.60 -5.86
C VAL A 417 7.74 10.26 -6.66
N GLY A 418 8.94 9.67 -6.61
CA GLY A 418 10.12 10.14 -7.36
C GLY A 418 11.41 9.44 -6.93
N SER A 419 12.53 9.82 -7.56
CA SER A 419 13.84 9.22 -7.28
C SER A 419 14.46 9.59 -5.93
N LYS A 420 13.86 10.54 -5.23
CA LYS A 420 14.20 11.00 -3.87
C LYS A 420 13.09 11.93 -3.36
N PRO A 421 13.05 12.22 -2.04
CA PRO A 421 12.13 13.20 -1.48
C PRO A 421 12.22 14.57 -2.19
N LYS A 422 11.06 15.20 -2.43
CA LYS A 422 10.99 16.55 -3.03
C LYS A 422 11.17 17.65 -1.99
N ARG A 423 10.87 17.34 -0.73
CA ARG A 423 11.17 18.13 0.46
C ARG A 423 11.78 17.20 1.51
N GLU A 424 12.20 17.78 2.62
CA GLU A 424 12.59 17.02 3.80
C GLU A 424 11.49 16.03 4.19
N ALA A 425 11.89 14.77 4.38
CA ALA A 425 11.01 13.69 4.78
C ALA A 425 11.21 13.41 6.26
N GLU A 426 10.15 13.28 7.05
CA GLU A 426 10.25 13.15 8.51
C GLU A 426 9.56 11.89 9.03
N VAL A 427 10.19 11.26 10.01
CA VAL A 427 9.63 10.17 10.81
C VAL A 427 9.85 10.52 12.27
N THR A 428 8.83 10.42 13.09
CA THR A 428 8.93 10.74 14.52
C THR A 428 8.83 9.50 15.37
N LEU A 429 9.70 9.38 16.37
CA LEU A 429 9.60 8.35 17.40
C LEU A 429 8.91 8.92 18.63
N ILE A 430 7.91 8.22 19.15
CA ILE A 430 7.19 8.55 20.39
C ILE A 430 7.54 7.50 21.43
N THR A 431 8.09 7.90 22.57
CA THR A 431 8.37 6.98 23.68
C THR A 431 7.24 7.02 24.69
N TYR A 432 6.74 5.85 25.07
CA TYR A 432 5.76 5.64 26.13
C TYR A 432 6.39 4.92 27.31
N ARG A 433 5.95 5.28 28.51
CA ARG A 433 6.32 4.64 29.77
C ARG A 433 5.10 4.62 30.68
N ASP A 434 4.84 3.48 31.31
CA ASP A 434 3.72 3.31 32.24
C ASP A 434 2.38 3.80 31.67
N GLY A 435 2.12 3.49 30.40
CA GLY A 435 0.88 3.87 29.71
C GLY A 435 0.77 5.34 29.29
N ARG A 436 1.84 6.14 29.36
CA ARG A 436 1.83 7.57 29.01
C ARG A 436 2.97 7.98 28.07
N PRO A 437 2.78 8.95 27.17
CA PRO A 437 3.84 9.44 26.30
C PRO A 437 4.82 10.32 27.10
N VAL A 438 6.10 9.98 27.08
CA VAL A 438 7.16 10.66 27.86
C VAL A 438 8.13 11.49 27.01
N GLY A 439 8.12 11.32 25.68
CA GLY A 439 8.95 12.15 24.80
C GLY A 439 8.82 11.81 23.33
N LEU A 440 9.36 12.72 22.51
CA LEU A 440 9.35 12.66 21.06
C LEU A 440 10.77 12.82 20.52
N GLN A 441 11.09 12.15 19.42
CA GLN A 441 12.34 12.36 18.68
C GLN A 441 12.07 12.33 17.17
N PRO A 442 12.06 13.49 16.50
CA PRO A 442 11.95 13.55 15.05
C PRO A 442 13.27 13.17 14.37
N VAL A 443 13.18 12.54 13.21
CA VAL A 443 14.31 12.20 12.34
C VAL A 443 13.96 12.64 10.93
N THR A 444 14.80 13.49 10.37
CA THR A 444 14.55 14.11 9.07
C THR A 444 15.56 13.62 8.05
N LEU A 445 15.08 13.07 6.93
CA LEU A 445 15.86 12.79 5.73
C LEU A 445 15.80 13.99 4.79
N GLN A 446 16.94 14.66 4.62
CA GLN A 446 17.06 15.73 3.64
C GLN A 446 17.02 15.21 2.20
N THR A 447 16.66 16.08 1.26
CA THR A 447 16.60 15.78 -0.18
C THR A 447 17.96 15.43 -0.82
N ASN A 448 19.06 15.59 -0.08
CA ASN A 448 20.42 15.19 -0.47
C ASN A 448 20.82 13.81 0.11
N GLY A 449 19.96 13.16 0.90
CA GLY A 449 20.22 11.87 1.55
C GLY A 449 20.88 11.95 2.92
N VAL A 450 21.09 13.16 3.48
CA VAL A 450 21.65 13.33 4.82
C VAL A 450 20.53 13.27 5.86
N PHE A 451 20.78 12.57 6.97
CA PHE A 451 19.88 12.55 8.12
C PHE A 451 20.21 13.68 9.09
N GLU A 452 19.18 14.35 9.58
CA GLU A 452 19.20 15.18 10.77
C GLU A 452 18.39 14.49 11.86
N VAL A 453 19.07 14.11 12.94
CA VAL A 453 18.43 13.53 14.11
C VAL A 453 18.08 14.66 15.06
N GLY A 454 16.79 14.85 15.32
CA GLY A 454 16.32 15.82 16.30
C GLY A 454 16.71 15.41 17.72
N ASP A 455 16.84 16.43 18.57
CA ASP A 455 16.98 16.19 20.01
C ASP A 455 15.73 15.46 20.54
N TYR A 456 15.93 14.57 21.51
CA TYR A 456 14.82 14.01 22.26
C TYR A 456 14.16 15.10 23.10
N VAL A 457 12.85 15.29 22.93
CA VAL A 457 12.06 16.29 23.65
C VAL A 457 11.21 15.58 24.71
N PRO A 458 11.54 15.69 26.01
CA PRO A 458 10.71 15.13 27.07
C PRO A 458 9.35 15.84 27.15
N LEU A 459 8.28 15.07 27.38
CA LEU A 459 6.95 15.59 27.69
C LEU A 459 6.78 15.61 29.20
N HIS A 460 6.60 16.80 29.78
CA HIS A 460 6.41 16.98 31.21
C HIS A 460 4.91 17.12 31.49
N LEU A 461 4.29 15.98 31.76
CA LEU A 461 2.86 15.88 32.01
C LEU A 461 2.56 16.17 33.49
N ALA A 462 1.28 16.44 33.79
CA ALA A 462 0.86 16.59 35.17
C ALA A 462 0.98 15.23 35.90
N GLY A 463 1.44 15.29 37.16
CA GLY A 463 1.73 14.12 37.99
C GLY A 463 3.17 13.62 37.94
N ASP A 464 3.97 14.06 36.96
CA ASP A 464 5.40 13.75 36.90
C ASP A 464 6.12 14.57 37.97
N ALA A 465 6.43 13.95 39.11
CA ALA A 465 7.26 14.58 40.12
C ALA A 465 8.60 14.96 39.46
N GLN A 466 8.94 16.26 39.45
CA GLN A 466 10.28 16.73 39.14
C GLN A 466 11.26 16.00 40.07
N LYS A 467 11.91 14.97 39.56
CA LYS A 467 13.00 14.28 40.24
C LYS A 467 14.30 14.58 39.52
#